data_AF-A0AA96J7L6-F1
#
_entry.id   AF-A0AA96J7L6-F1
#
_cell.length_a   1.000
_cell.length_b   1.000
_cell.length_c   1.000
_cell.angle_alpha   90.00
_cell.angle_beta   90.00
_cell.angle_gamma   90.00
#
_symmetry.space_group_name_H-M   'P 1'
#
loop_
_entity.id
_entity.type
_entity.pdbx_description
1 polymer ?
#
loop_
_entity_poly.entity_id
_entity_poly.type
_entity_poly.pdbx_seq_one_letter_code
_entity_poly.pdbx_strand_id
1 'polypeptide(L)'
;MAEEISTPAGSGDGVNRCPKCGASDVIELPEKQQFMCEFCRHTWGFTRLDEAMGLSQGIADLQGTTYSSAASDIASDEALVTLKCDGCGSEVVIDTDRSLQARCHWCKHVLSLNNRIPNGAVPDGILPFSVTREQAMGHISAFVQERRSFALPEFASTFRPENVMGVYLPYMTVDGNVSARLDGVGEILRRRIVREKQATRYQFDRYGVTRFLDIEIDDLIVESNFEKADITSATSTNNVINAILPFDVKNIVRFDAHFLGDNYTSQRRDMDIAEAETIAAGHFLTVARGDAAPTVRQYDRGVRWEAEQVRIDGARWTAVLLPVWLYGFVENRKGRMVTHYIAVNGRTGATMGSVPINTRKAAMLAWGVAIGVSLITWPLAFAMLAAS
;
A
#
# COMPACT_ATOMS: atom_id res chain seq x y z
N MET A 1 7.60 17.09 21.28
CA MET A 1 8.05 18.07 20.27
C MET A 1 8.63 17.24 19.16
N ALA A 2 8.14 17.39 17.95
CA ALA A 2 8.61 16.59 16.83
C ALA A 2 9.92 17.20 16.29
N GLU A 3 10.94 16.38 16.06
CA GLU A 3 12.28 16.84 15.65
C GLU A 3 12.57 16.43 14.20
N GLU A 4 12.88 17.41 13.36
CA GLU A 4 13.16 17.19 11.94
C GLU A 4 14.61 16.72 11.73
N ILE A 5 14.78 15.59 11.05
CA ILE A 5 16.05 15.05 10.60
C ILE A 5 16.31 15.63 9.21
N SER A 6 17.46 16.30 9.04
CA SER A 6 17.84 16.84 7.74
C SER A 6 18.06 15.69 6.75
N THR A 7 17.22 15.61 5.72
CA THR A 7 17.49 14.73 4.58
C THR A 7 18.82 15.19 3.95
N PRO A 8 19.82 14.31 3.74
CA PRO A 8 21.10 14.70 3.17
C PRO A 8 20.88 15.50 1.89
N ALA A 9 21.60 16.61 1.73
CA ALA A 9 21.40 17.53 0.62
C ALA A 9 21.51 16.81 -0.74
N GLY A 10 20.37 16.59 -1.37
CA GLY A 10 20.24 16.48 -2.83
C GLY A 10 19.88 17.88 -3.31
N SER A 11 19.97 18.15 -4.60
CA SER A 11 19.40 19.41 -5.10
C SER A 11 17.93 19.47 -4.68
N GLY A 12 17.45 20.63 -4.21
CA GLY A 12 16.08 20.80 -3.72
C GLY A 12 14.98 20.51 -4.76
N ASP A 13 15.37 20.13 -5.98
CA ASP A 13 14.52 19.68 -7.08
C ASP A 13 14.44 18.13 -7.21
N GLY A 14 15.19 17.37 -6.39
CA GLY A 14 15.17 15.90 -6.39
C GLY A 14 16.00 15.22 -7.50
N VAL A 15 16.84 15.95 -8.23
CA VAL A 15 17.62 15.42 -9.38
C VAL A 15 19.09 15.19 -9.02
N ASN A 16 19.56 13.94 -8.91
CA ASN A 16 21.00 13.72 -8.69
C ASN A 16 21.80 13.86 -9.99
N ARG A 17 22.69 14.86 -10.04
CA ARG A 17 23.56 15.11 -11.19
C ARG A 17 24.74 14.15 -11.23
N CYS A 18 25.29 13.93 -12.42
CA CYS A 18 26.46 13.08 -12.57
C CYS A 18 27.63 13.56 -11.69
N PRO A 19 28.20 12.72 -10.81
CA PRO A 19 29.27 13.13 -9.89
C PRO A 19 30.58 13.47 -10.60
N LYS A 20 30.78 12.99 -11.83
CA LYS A 20 32.00 13.20 -12.61
C LYS A 20 31.98 14.48 -13.45
N CYS A 21 30.85 14.81 -14.07
CA CYS A 21 30.76 15.94 -15.02
C CYS A 21 29.64 16.94 -14.74
N GLY A 22 28.77 16.68 -13.76
CA GLY A 22 27.66 17.58 -13.40
C GLY A 22 26.48 17.60 -14.38
N ALA A 23 26.48 16.77 -15.42
CA ALA A 23 25.36 16.65 -16.35
C ALA A 23 24.13 16.05 -15.67
N SER A 24 22.94 16.50 -16.10
CA SER A 24 21.64 15.98 -15.68
C SER A 24 21.12 14.87 -16.58
N ASP A 25 21.73 14.61 -17.73
CA ASP A 25 21.31 13.52 -18.61
C ASP A 25 21.81 12.19 -18.04
N VAL A 26 20.97 11.58 -17.19
CA VAL A 26 21.23 10.33 -16.49
C VAL A 26 20.11 9.34 -16.77
N ILE A 27 20.48 8.11 -17.11
CA ILE A 27 19.53 7.02 -17.28
C ILE A 27 19.73 5.95 -16.23
N GLU A 28 18.65 5.32 -15.82
CA GLU A 28 18.67 4.13 -14.98
C GLU A 28 19.09 2.90 -15.79
N LEU A 29 19.92 2.05 -15.20
CA LEU A 29 20.20 0.69 -15.67
C LEU A 29 19.63 -0.30 -14.63
N PRO A 30 18.35 -0.68 -14.72
CA PRO A 30 17.68 -1.49 -13.69
C PRO A 30 18.39 -2.83 -13.43
N GLU A 31 18.87 -3.48 -14.48
CA GLU A 31 19.58 -4.77 -14.39
C GLU A 31 20.87 -4.71 -13.56
N LYS A 32 21.51 -3.54 -13.50
CA LYS A 32 22.78 -3.33 -12.80
C LYS A 32 22.64 -2.55 -11.49
N GLN A 33 21.43 -2.07 -11.18
CA GLN A 33 21.17 -1.15 -10.06
C GLN A 33 22.13 0.05 -10.04
N GLN A 34 22.32 0.64 -11.22
CA GLN A 34 23.26 1.72 -11.45
C GLN A 34 22.62 2.81 -12.31
N PHE A 35 23.11 4.01 -12.14
CA PHE A 35 22.91 5.10 -13.08
C PHE A 35 24.03 5.14 -14.11
N MET A 36 23.72 5.63 -15.30
CA MET A 36 24.71 5.98 -16.32
C MET A 36 24.45 7.39 -16.81
N CYS A 37 25.48 8.24 -16.78
CA CYS A 37 25.43 9.53 -17.44
C CYS A 37 25.51 9.37 -18.96
N GLU A 38 24.56 9.91 -19.70
CA GLU A 38 24.55 9.84 -21.16
C GLU A 38 25.64 10.71 -21.79
N PHE A 39 26.03 11.79 -21.12
CA PHE A 39 27.07 12.70 -21.58
C PHE A 39 28.49 12.11 -21.46
N CYS A 40 28.90 11.69 -20.26
CA CYS A 40 30.28 11.23 -20.00
C CYS A 40 30.43 9.71 -19.83
N ARG A 41 29.34 8.95 -19.92
CA ARG A 41 29.28 7.48 -19.74
C ARG A 41 29.78 6.98 -18.39
N HIS A 42 29.95 7.86 -17.40
CA HIS A 42 30.26 7.45 -16.04
C HIS A 42 29.05 6.73 -15.42
N THR A 43 29.32 5.63 -14.75
CA THR A 43 28.33 4.81 -14.05
C THR A 43 28.56 4.83 -12.56
N TRP A 44 27.50 4.93 -11.77
CA TRP A 44 27.56 4.85 -10.30
C TRP A 44 26.35 4.09 -9.75
N GLY A 45 26.52 3.45 -8.60
CA GLY A 45 25.46 2.67 -7.96
C GLY A 45 24.40 3.54 -7.29
N PHE A 46 23.23 2.96 -7.05
CA PHE A 46 22.23 3.58 -6.20
C PHE A 46 22.74 3.68 -4.76
N THR A 47 22.37 4.76 -4.06
CA THR A 47 22.63 4.92 -2.64
C THR A 47 21.43 4.43 -1.87
N ARG A 48 21.60 3.50 -0.93
CA ARG A 48 20.50 3.02 -0.09
C ARG A 48 20.05 4.12 0.86
N LEU A 49 18.74 4.18 1.13
CA LEU A 49 18.18 5.24 1.96
C LEU A 49 18.64 5.14 3.42
N ASP A 50 18.67 3.92 3.95
CA ASP A 50 19.12 3.62 5.31
C ASP A 50 20.58 4.02 5.55
N GLU A 51 21.46 3.75 4.60
CA GLU A 51 22.87 4.17 4.63
C GLU A 51 23.03 5.68 4.53
N ALA A 52 22.19 6.33 3.70
CA ALA A 52 22.26 7.78 3.50
C ALA A 52 21.79 8.56 4.75
N MET A 53 20.80 8.06 5.47
CA MET A 53 20.17 8.77 6.59
C MET A 53 20.44 8.14 7.97
N GLY A 54 21.14 7.00 8.03
CA GLY A 54 21.42 6.31 9.28
C GLY A 54 20.19 5.68 9.94
N LEU A 55 19.20 5.25 9.15
CA LEU A 55 17.91 4.77 9.67
C LEU A 55 18.01 3.40 10.34
N SER A 56 19.02 2.59 10.06
CA SER A 56 19.07 1.20 10.55
C SER A 56 19.56 1.04 12.00
N GLN A 57 19.84 2.13 12.73
CA GLN A 57 20.40 2.08 14.09
C GLN A 57 19.57 2.87 15.10
N GLY A 58 19.57 2.39 16.35
CA GLY A 58 19.06 3.13 17.51
C GLY A 58 17.53 3.13 17.67
N ILE A 59 16.80 2.17 17.09
CA ILE A 59 15.32 2.11 17.20
C ILE A 59 14.90 2.04 18.67
N ALA A 60 15.56 1.20 19.48
CA ALA A 60 15.31 1.07 20.92
C ALA A 60 15.49 2.37 21.73
N ASP A 61 16.32 3.29 21.24
CA ASP A 61 16.66 4.54 21.93
C ASP A 61 15.80 5.72 21.45
N LEU A 62 14.91 5.50 20.46
CA LEU A 62 14.02 6.54 19.97
C LEU A 62 13.12 7.04 21.10
N GLN A 63 13.06 8.38 21.22
CA GLN A 63 12.14 9.08 22.13
C GLN A 63 11.44 10.21 21.39
N GLY A 64 10.11 10.27 21.52
CA GLY A 64 9.29 11.24 20.80
C GLY A 64 9.23 11.00 19.30
N THR A 65 8.67 11.95 18.56
CA THR A 65 8.48 11.83 17.10
C THR A 65 9.64 12.52 16.39
N THR A 66 10.35 11.79 15.56
CA THR A 66 11.34 12.33 14.62
C THR A 66 10.85 12.07 13.20
N TYR A 67 11.21 12.94 12.26
CA TYR A 67 10.75 12.79 10.88
C TYR A 67 11.73 13.44 9.91
N SER A 68 11.83 12.92 8.70
CA SER A 68 12.60 13.56 7.62
C SER A 68 11.91 14.82 7.11
N SER A 69 12.65 15.70 6.44
CA SER A 69 12.04 16.90 5.83
C SER A 69 10.95 16.56 4.81
N ALA A 70 11.01 15.40 4.14
CA ALA A 70 9.97 14.98 3.21
C ALA A 70 8.69 14.44 3.91
N ALA A 71 8.84 13.93 5.12
CA ALA A 71 7.75 13.46 5.95
C ALA A 71 7.09 14.59 6.76
N SER A 72 7.63 15.82 6.73
CA SER A 72 7.07 16.95 7.47
C SER A 72 5.61 17.23 7.11
N ASP A 73 4.88 17.84 8.05
CA ASP A 73 3.52 18.28 7.81
C ASP A 73 3.44 19.25 6.63
N ILE A 74 2.34 19.18 5.88
CA ILE A 74 2.19 19.90 4.61
C ILE A 74 1.87 21.37 4.91
N ALA A 75 2.88 22.25 4.83
CA ALA A 75 2.69 23.70 5.01
C ALA A 75 2.07 24.36 3.76
N SER A 76 1.05 25.20 3.93
CA SER A 76 0.30 25.81 2.81
C SER A 76 0.92 27.08 2.21
N ASP A 77 2.09 27.52 2.66
CA ASP A 77 2.57 28.91 2.51
C ASP A 77 3.95 29.05 1.84
N GLU A 78 4.23 28.24 0.83
CA GLU A 78 5.44 28.40 0.02
C GLU A 78 5.24 29.34 -1.19
N ALA A 79 6.20 30.25 -1.39
CA ALA A 79 6.32 31.15 -2.55
C ALA A 79 6.60 30.37 -3.85
N LEU A 80 7.05 29.12 -3.74
CA LEU A 80 7.14 28.18 -4.85
C LEU A 80 5.88 27.32 -4.85
N VAL A 81 5.16 27.28 -5.96
CA VAL A 81 3.90 26.57 -6.09
C VAL A 81 3.94 25.65 -7.30
N THR A 82 3.59 24.39 -7.09
CA THR A 82 3.43 23.42 -8.18
C THR A 82 2.04 23.55 -8.79
N LEU A 83 1.97 23.79 -10.10
CA LEU A 83 0.73 23.84 -10.87
C LEU A 83 0.55 22.55 -11.67
N LYS A 84 -0.64 21.95 -11.59
CA LYS A 84 -1.00 20.82 -12.46
C LYS A 84 -1.47 21.32 -13.81
N CYS A 85 -0.98 20.69 -14.88
CA CYS A 85 -1.52 20.91 -16.21
C CYS A 85 -2.76 20.04 -16.46
N ASP A 86 -3.93 20.67 -16.58
CA ASP A 86 -5.18 19.96 -16.90
C ASP A 86 -5.17 19.29 -18.29
N GLY A 87 -4.31 19.76 -19.19
CA GLY A 87 -4.22 19.24 -20.56
C GLY A 87 -3.39 17.95 -20.69
N CYS A 88 -2.29 17.82 -19.93
CA CYS A 88 -1.37 16.68 -20.06
C CYS A 88 -0.98 16.02 -18.74
N GLY A 89 -1.48 16.53 -17.61
CA GLY A 89 -1.19 16.03 -16.27
C GLY A 89 0.16 16.44 -15.70
N SER A 90 1.03 17.09 -16.49
CA SER A 90 2.38 17.50 -16.05
C SER A 90 2.33 18.51 -14.91
N GLU A 91 3.28 18.46 -14.01
CA GLU A 91 3.43 19.40 -12.92
C GLU A 91 4.49 20.46 -13.26
N VAL A 92 4.22 21.72 -12.94
CA VAL A 92 5.08 22.86 -13.26
C VAL A 92 5.26 23.73 -12.03
N VAL A 93 6.48 23.83 -11.52
CA VAL A 93 6.81 24.66 -10.35
C VAL A 93 6.99 26.12 -10.78
N ILE A 94 6.33 27.03 -10.07
CA ILE A 94 6.39 28.48 -10.32
C ILE A 94 6.71 29.23 -9.04
N ASP A 95 7.48 30.31 -9.16
CA ASP A 95 7.70 31.27 -8.08
C ASP A 95 6.60 32.34 -8.17
N THR A 96 5.68 32.33 -7.21
CA THR A 96 4.51 33.21 -7.18
C THR A 96 4.86 34.67 -6.89
N ASP A 97 6.04 34.95 -6.33
CA ASP A 97 6.52 36.31 -6.12
C ASP A 97 7.01 36.94 -7.44
N ARG A 98 7.37 36.12 -8.44
CA ARG A 98 7.90 36.56 -9.73
C ARG A 98 6.93 36.45 -10.89
N SER A 99 6.04 35.45 -10.89
CA SER A 99 5.07 35.24 -11.97
C SER A 99 3.84 34.50 -11.49
N LEU A 100 2.65 35.01 -11.82
CA LEU A 100 1.36 34.40 -11.47
C LEU A 100 0.88 33.36 -12.51
N GLN A 101 1.67 33.14 -13.56
CA GLN A 101 1.34 32.26 -14.69
C GLN A 101 2.60 31.54 -15.18
N ALA A 102 2.45 30.32 -15.68
CA ALA A 102 3.51 29.60 -16.38
C ALA A 102 2.99 28.86 -17.59
N ARG A 103 3.88 28.52 -18.52
CA ARG A 103 3.56 27.66 -19.66
C ARG A 103 4.08 26.27 -19.41
N CYS A 104 3.19 25.29 -19.50
CA CYS A 104 3.56 23.88 -19.50
C CYS A 104 4.62 23.62 -20.58
N HIS A 105 5.76 23.06 -20.19
CA HIS A 105 6.84 22.80 -21.14
C HIS A 105 6.42 21.76 -22.19
N TRP A 106 5.58 20.79 -21.80
CA TRP A 106 5.12 19.68 -22.62
C TRP A 106 4.04 20.06 -23.64
N CYS A 107 2.90 20.60 -23.19
CA CYS A 107 1.77 20.88 -24.08
C CYS A 107 1.55 22.38 -24.37
N LYS A 108 2.42 23.25 -23.84
CA LYS A 108 2.37 24.73 -23.99
C LYS A 108 1.10 25.40 -23.47
N HIS A 109 0.26 24.66 -22.73
CA HIS A 109 -0.90 25.20 -22.04
C HIS A 109 -0.47 26.22 -20.97
N VAL A 110 -1.22 27.30 -20.82
CA VAL A 110 -0.94 28.34 -19.83
C VAL A 110 -1.63 27.95 -18.52
N LEU A 111 -0.82 27.80 -17.48
CA LEU A 111 -1.21 27.41 -16.13
C LEU A 111 -1.35 28.67 -15.27
N SER A 112 -2.36 28.70 -14.41
CA SER A 112 -2.64 29.81 -13.49
C SER A 112 -2.72 29.32 -12.04
N LEU A 113 -2.68 30.23 -11.08
CA LEU A 113 -2.80 29.90 -9.64
C LEU A 113 -4.09 29.16 -9.26
N ASN A 114 -5.12 29.17 -10.11
CA ASN A 114 -6.31 28.35 -9.92
C ASN A 114 -6.03 26.83 -10.05
N ASN A 115 -4.85 26.45 -10.55
CA ASN A 115 -4.36 25.07 -10.69
C ASN A 115 -3.33 24.69 -9.60
N ARG A 116 -3.29 25.44 -8.49
CA ARG A 116 -2.35 25.25 -7.37
C ARG A 116 -2.54 23.90 -6.69
N ILE A 117 -1.45 23.15 -6.59
CA ILE A 117 -1.30 22.01 -5.70
C ILE A 117 -0.48 22.51 -4.49
N PRO A 118 -0.97 22.39 -3.23
CA PRO A 118 -0.10 22.56 -2.07
C PRO A 118 1.01 21.50 -2.16
N ASN A 119 2.27 21.95 -2.16
CA ASN A 119 3.43 21.13 -2.47
C ASN A 119 3.47 19.89 -1.57
N GLY A 120 3.40 18.71 -2.17
CA GLY A 120 3.82 17.48 -1.50
C GLY A 120 5.35 17.50 -1.49
N ALA A 121 5.97 17.34 -0.33
CA ALA A 121 7.41 17.34 -0.21
C ALA A 121 8.05 16.26 -1.11
N VAL A 122 9.24 16.55 -1.66
CA VAL A 122 10.04 15.60 -2.44
C VAL A 122 10.32 14.38 -1.55
N PRO A 123 9.94 13.14 -1.92
CA PRO A 123 10.15 11.95 -1.09
C PRO A 123 11.62 11.75 -0.72
N ASP A 124 11.90 11.13 0.43
CA ASP A 124 13.28 10.79 0.80
C ASP A 124 13.79 9.59 0.00
N GLY A 125 12.90 8.64 -0.27
CA GLY A 125 13.23 7.37 -0.89
C GLY A 125 12.28 6.92 -1.98
N ILE A 126 12.78 6.02 -2.81
CA ILE A 126 12.01 5.31 -3.83
C ILE A 126 12.47 3.87 -3.91
N LEU A 127 11.54 2.95 -4.11
CA LEU A 127 11.84 1.55 -4.34
C LEU A 127 11.80 1.26 -5.85
N PRO A 128 12.94 0.99 -6.54
CA PRO A 128 12.94 0.86 -8.00
C PRO A 128 12.13 -0.34 -8.48
N PHE A 129 11.50 -0.26 -9.65
CA PHE A 129 10.84 -1.42 -10.25
C PHE A 129 11.85 -2.54 -10.53
N SER A 130 11.53 -3.78 -10.13
CA SER A 130 12.27 -4.98 -10.58
C SER A 130 11.45 -5.86 -11.51
N VAL A 131 10.12 -5.82 -11.38
CA VAL A 131 9.18 -6.50 -12.28
C VAL A 131 8.96 -5.60 -13.50
N THR A 132 9.26 -6.12 -14.69
CA THR A 132 9.09 -5.36 -15.94
C THR A 132 7.62 -5.22 -16.32
N ARG A 133 7.32 -4.28 -17.22
CA ARG A 133 5.96 -4.08 -17.73
C ARG A 133 5.40 -5.34 -18.38
N GLU A 134 6.22 -6.06 -19.14
CA GLU A 134 5.84 -7.30 -19.84
C GLU A 134 5.49 -8.41 -18.83
N GLN A 135 6.26 -8.54 -17.76
CA GLN A 135 5.97 -9.48 -16.68
C GLN A 135 4.64 -9.12 -15.99
N ALA A 136 4.43 -7.83 -15.68
CA ALA A 136 3.18 -7.35 -15.09
C ALA A 136 1.97 -7.62 -16.00
N MET A 137 2.10 -7.39 -17.31
CA MET A 137 1.06 -7.75 -18.29
C MET A 137 0.71 -9.24 -18.25
N GLY A 138 1.73 -10.11 -18.13
CA GLY A 138 1.55 -11.55 -17.96
C GLY A 138 0.77 -11.90 -16.69
N HIS A 139 1.17 -11.32 -15.55
CA HIS A 139 0.49 -11.52 -14.26
C HIS A 139 -0.98 -11.08 -14.29
N ILE A 140 -1.27 -9.87 -14.81
CA ILE A 140 -2.64 -9.36 -14.94
C ILE A 140 -3.47 -10.24 -15.86
N SER A 141 -2.89 -10.67 -16.99
CA SER A 141 -3.59 -11.54 -17.96
C SER A 141 -3.96 -12.88 -17.33
N ALA A 142 -3.04 -13.52 -16.61
CA ALA A 142 -3.28 -14.77 -15.91
C ALA A 142 -4.38 -14.59 -14.84
N PHE A 143 -4.29 -13.54 -14.03
CA PHE A 143 -5.26 -13.22 -12.99
C PHE A 143 -6.68 -13.03 -13.55
N VAL A 144 -6.82 -12.33 -14.67
CA VAL A 144 -8.10 -12.11 -15.34
C VAL A 144 -8.61 -13.39 -15.98
N GLN A 145 -7.75 -14.18 -16.61
CA GLN A 145 -8.15 -15.40 -17.32
C GLN A 145 -8.81 -16.42 -16.39
N GLU A 146 -8.26 -16.63 -15.19
CA GLU A 146 -8.85 -17.49 -14.16
C GLU A 146 -10.28 -17.09 -13.77
N ARG A 147 -10.60 -15.79 -13.86
CA ARG A 147 -11.86 -15.19 -13.41
C ARG A 147 -12.79 -14.82 -14.56
N ARG A 148 -12.37 -15.07 -15.81
CA ARG A 148 -13.06 -14.62 -17.04
C ARG A 148 -14.45 -15.22 -17.21
N SER A 149 -14.68 -16.43 -16.70
CA SER A 149 -15.95 -17.15 -16.84
C SER A 149 -17.14 -16.40 -16.22
N PHE A 150 -16.91 -15.66 -15.13
CA PHE A 150 -17.93 -14.86 -14.43
C PHE A 150 -17.75 -13.36 -14.60
N ALA A 151 -16.76 -12.91 -15.37
CA ALA A 151 -16.53 -11.49 -15.61
C ALA A 151 -17.68 -10.83 -16.39
N LEU A 152 -17.85 -9.53 -16.19
CA LEU A 152 -18.76 -8.70 -16.98
C LEU A 152 -18.36 -8.75 -18.48
N PRO A 153 -19.31 -8.92 -19.42
CA PRO A 153 -18.98 -9.00 -20.84
C PRO A 153 -18.23 -7.77 -21.38
N GLU A 154 -18.59 -6.58 -20.89
CA GLU A 154 -17.95 -5.31 -21.24
C GLU A 154 -16.50 -5.27 -20.79
N PHE A 155 -16.22 -5.70 -19.55
CA PHE A 155 -14.85 -5.85 -19.07
C PHE A 155 -14.07 -6.85 -19.93
N ALA A 156 -14.65 -8.02 -20.20
CA ALA A 156 -13.98 -9.08 -20.95
C ALA A 156 -13.71 -8.73 -22.43
N SER A 157 -14.47 -7.81 -23.03
CA SER A 157 -14.28 -7.35 -24.42
C SER A 157 -13.30 -6.19 -24.53
N THR A 158 -13.29 -5.29 -23.54
CA THR A 158 -12.43 -4.10 -23.49
C THR A 158 -11.09 -4.35 -22.80
N PHE A 159 -10.93 -5.48 -22.09
CA PHE A 159 -9.68 -5.83 -21.42
C PHE A 159 -8.50 -5.84 -22.39
N ARG A 160 -7.50 -4.98 -22.10
CA ARG A 160 -6.25 -4.85 -22.84
C ARG A 160 -5.10 -4.77 -21.83
N PRO A 161 -4.33 -5.84 -21.60
CA PRO A 161 -3.27 -5.83 -20.59
C PRO A 161 -2.20 -4.77 -20.87
N GLU A 162 -2.05 -4.34 -22.13
CA GLU A 162 -1.14 -3.28 -22.55
C GLU A 162 -1.44 -1.93 -21.87
N ASN A 163 -2.67 -1.70 -21.42
CA ASN A 163 -3.04 -0.46 -20.73
C ASN A 163 -2.58 -0.43 -19.26
N VAL A 164 -1.76 -1.39 -18.82
CA VAL A 164 -1.13 -1.33 -17.51
C VAL A 164 -0.17 -0.15 -17.44
N MET A 165 -0.25 0.60 -16.35
CA MET A 165 0.61 1.75 -16.06
C MET A 165 1.45 1.47 -14.83
N GLY A 166 2.71 1.87 -14.87
CA GLY A 166 3.57 1.86 -13.69
C GLY A 166 3.31 3.11 -12.88
N VAL A 167 2.97 2.94 -11.61
CA VAL A 167 2.59 4.00 -10.69
C VAL A 167 3.39 3.85 -9.40
N TYR A 168 4.04 4.91 -8.98
CA TYR A 168 4.62 5.06 -7.65
C TYR A 168 3.56 5.59 -6.70
N LEU A 169 3.24 4.82 -5.67
CA LEU A 169 2.30 5.21 -4.63
C LEU A 169 3.07 5.76 -3.41
N PRO A 170 2.57 6.82 -2.76
CA PRO A 170 3.22 7.46 -1.63
C PRO A 170 2.95 6.68 -0.34
N TYR A 171 4.01 6.19 0.28
CA TYR A 171 3.97 5.59 1.60
C TYR A 171 4.85 6.40 2.56
N MET A 172 4.61 6.23 3.84
CA MET A 172 5.59 6.54 4.86
C MET A 172 6.08 5.25 5.50
N THR A 173 7.39 5.13 5.71
CA THR A 173 7.94 4.14 6.63
C THR A 173 8.05 4.74 8.02
N VAL A 174 7.74 3.93 9.03
CA VAL A 174 7.92 4.30 10.42
C VAL A 174 8.72 3.23 11.16
N ASP A 175 9.81 3.68 11.78
CA ASP A 175 10.47 2.92 12.83
C ASP A 175 9.83 3.28 14.16
N GLY A 176 9.48 2.29 14.96
CA GLY A 176 8.74 2.49 16.20
C GLY A 176 9.39 1.77 17.37
N ASN A 177 9.68 2.52 18.43
CA ASN A 177 9.88 1.99 19.77
C ASN A 177 8.53 2.00 20.50
N VAL A 178 7.95 0.82 20.73
CA VAL A 178 6.55 0.70 21.12
C VAL A 178 6.39 -0.18 22.35
N SER A 179 5.71 0.34 23.38
CA SER A 179 5.20 -0.47 24.48
C SER A 179 3.73 -0.83 24.24
N ALA A 180 3.41 -2.12 24.27
CA ALA A 180 2.06 -2.63 24.16
C ALA A 180 1.63 -3.37 25.44
N ARG A 181 0.38 -3.15 25.84
CA ARG A 181 -0.29 -3.89 26.91
C ARG A 181 -1.52 -4.58 26.35
N LEU A 182 -1.59 -5.90 26.52
CA LEU A 182 -2.70 -6.74 26.11
C LEU A 182 -3.31 -7.40 27.34
N ASP A 183 -4.57 -7.12 27.65
CA ASP A 183 -5.33 -7.77 28.72
C ASP A 183 -6.48 -8.57 28.10
N GLY A 184 -6.65 -9.81 28.56
CA GLY A 184 -7.66 -10.70 28.01
C GLY A 184 -7.94 -11.92 28.88
N VAL A 185 -8.71 -12.84 28.32
CA VAL A 185 -9.10 -14.09 28.98
C VAL A 185 -8.67 -15.27 28.11
N GLY A 186 -7.87 -16.15 28.71
CA GLY A 186 -7.47 -17.42 28.12
C GLY A 186 -8.33 -18.57 28.65
N GLU A 187 -8.70 -19.49 27.78
CA GLU A 187 -9.48 -20.68 28.14
C GLU A 187 -8.66 -21.96 27.92
N ILE A 188 -8.72 -22.87 28.90
CA ILE A 188 -8.17 -24.23 28.78
C ILE A 188 -9.31 -25.24 28.88
N LEU A 189 -9.51 -26.06 27.85
CA LEU A 189 -10.55 -27.10 27.84
C LEU A 189 -10.19 -28.22 28.84
N ARG A 190 -11.02 -28.41 29.86
CA ARG A 190 -10.88 -29.55 30.78
C ARG A 190 -11.60 -30.79 30.27
N ARG A 191 -12.81 -30.62 29.73
CA ARG A 191 -13.66 -31.74 29.36
C ARG A 191 -14.61 -31.37 28.22
N ARG A 192 -14.67 -32.24 27.23
CA ARG A 192 -15.70 -32.25 26.19
C ARG A 192 -16.68 -33.39 26.48
N ILE A 193 -17.95 -33.06 26.71
CA ILE A 193 -18.99 -34.05 26.98
C ILE A 193 -19.89 -34.12 25.73
N VAL A 194 -19.73 -35.20 24.97
CA VAL A 194 -20.58 -35.52 23.80
C VAL A 194 -21.60 -36.57 24.24
N ARG A 195 -22.88 -36.32 23.97
CA ARG A 195 -23.97 -37.28 24.22
C ARG A 195 -24.81 -37.40 22.95
N GLU A 196 -25.12 -38.63 22.54
CA GLU A 196 -26.02 -38.86 21.41
C GLU A 196 -27.39 -38.21 21.68
N LYS A 197 -27.91 -37.50 20.67
CA LYS A 197 -29.18 -36.74 20.74
C LYS A 197 -29.22 -35.57 21.74
N GLN A 198 -28.07 -35.09 22.25
CA GLN A 198 -27.99 -33.88 23.09
C GLN A 198 -26.89 -32.92 22.60
N ALA A 199 -27.00 -31.64 23.01
CA ALA A 199 -25.99 -30.64 22.74
C ALA A 199 -24.65 -31.00 23.41
N THR A 200 -23.55 -30.84 22.67
CA THR A 200 -22.19 -31.02 23.21
C THR A 200 -21.93 -29.95 24.27
N ARG A 201 -21.53 -30.36 25.47
CA ARG A 201 -21.15 -29.45 26.56
C ARG A 201 -19.64 -29.36 26.69
N TYR A 202 -19.15 -28.14 26.89
CA TYR A 202 -17.73 -27.85 27.11
C TYR A 202 -17.54 -27.35 28.53
N GLN A 203 -16.58 -27.92 29.25
CA GLN A 203 -16.11 -27.43 30.53
C GLN A 203 -14.67 -26.94 30.35
N PHE A 204 -14.44 -25.68 30.68
CA PHE A 204 -13.15 -25.02 30.54
C PHE A 204 -12.83 -24.20 31.79
N ASP A 205 -11.54 -24.03 32.05
CA ASP A 205 -11.05 -23.06 33.02
C ASP A 205 -10.82 -21.72 32.33
N ARG A 206 -11.09 -20.63 33.04
CA ARG A 206 -10.80 -19.27 32.60
C ARG A 206 -9.66 -18.69 33.40
N TYR A 207 -8.72 -18.06 32.70
CA TYR A 207 -7.57 -17.38 33.27
C TYR A 207 -7.56 -15.94 32.76
N GLY A 208 -7.33 -14.99 33.67
CA GLY A 208 -6.94 -13.64 33.26
C GLY A 208 -5.53 -13.68 32.69
N VAL A 209 -5.34 -13.08 31.52
CA VAL A 209 -4.06 -13.06 30.80
C VAL A 209 -3.70 -11.62 30.52
N THR A 210 -2.57 -11.18 31.08
CA THR A 210 -1.98 -9.87 30.77
C THR A 210 -0.60 -10.08 30.16
N ARG A 211 -0.29 -9.34 29.09
CA ARG A 211 1.04 -9.27 28.48
C ARG A 211 1.45 -7.81 28.35
N PHE A 212 2.70 -7.56 28.71
CA PHE A 212 3.40 -6.31 28.41
C PHE A 212 4.52 -6.67 27.45
N LEU A 213 4.62 -5.92 26.36
CA LEU A 213 5.63 -6.12 25.34
C LEU A 213 6.26 -4.76 25.04
N ASP A 214 7.59 -4.75 24.99
CA ASP A 214 8.35 -3.65 24.40
C ASP A 214 8.89 -4.18 23.07
N ILE A 215 8.52 -3.50 21.99
CA ILE A 215 8.70 -3.99 20.62
C ILE A 215 9.38 -2.90 19.81
N GLU A 216 10.45 -3.30 19.13
CA GLU A 216 11.11 -2.51 18.10
C GLU A 216 10.51 -2.91 16.75
N ILE A 217 9.92 -1.93 16.07
CA ILE A 217 9.30 -2.11 14.77
C ILE A 217 10.14 -1.35 13.75
N ASP A 218 10.56 -2.05 12.71
CA ASP A 218 11.54 -1.58 11.74
C ASP A 218 10.88 -1.52 10.36
N ASP A 219 10.84 -0.32 9.76
CA ASP A 219 10.24 -0.01 8.46
C ASP A 219 8.77 -0.46 8.28
N LEU A 220 7.89 -0.18 9.25
CA LEU A 220 6.45 -0.38 9.01
C LEU A 220 5.97 0.63 7.96
N ILE A 221 5.32 0.15 6.90
CA ILE A 221 4.76 1.02 5.87
C ILE A 221 3.31 1.43 6.17
N VAL A 222 3.00 2.68 5.87
CA VAL A 222 1.65 3.27 5.92
C VAL A 222 1.38 3.97 4.60
N GLU A 223 0.29 3.60 3.91
CA GLU A 223 -0.14 4.33 2.69
C GLU A 223 -0.51 5.76 3.10
N SER A 224 0.10 6.74 2.44
CA SER A 224 0.04 8.15 2.83
C SER A 224 -0.81 9.01 1.87
N ASN A 225 -1.70 8.35 1.13
CA ASN A 225 -2.71 8.98 0.30
C ASN A 225 -4.11 8.63 0.80
N PHE A 226 -4.90 9.62 1.21
CA PHE A 226 -6.25 9.45 1.76
C PHE A 226 -7.17 8.66 0.86
N GLU A 227 -7.20 9.00 -0.43
CA GLU A 227 -8.06 8.33 -1.38
C GLU A 227 -7.65 6.86 -1.53
N LYS A 228 -6.35 6.54 -1.61
CA LYS A 228 -5.87 5.15 -1.79
C LYS A 228 -5.86 4.34 -0.50
N ALA A 229 -5.72 4.98 0.65
CA ALA A 229 -5.81 4.34 1.95
C ALA A 229 -7.26 3.98 2.32
N ASP A 230 -8.27 4.67 1.78
CA ASP A 230 -9.68 4.34 2.02
C ASP A 230 -10.10 3.03 1.33
N ILE A 231 -9.99 1.94 2.10
CA ILE A 231 -10.44 0.60 1.72
C ILE A 231 -11.97 0.43 1.72
N THR A 232 -12.71 1.40 2.28
CA THR A 232 -14.18 1.38 2.38
C THR A 232 -14.85 2.14 1.23
N SER A 233 -14.05 2.74 0.35
CA SER A 233 -14.52 3.48 -0.81
C SER A 233 -15.55 2.68 -1.61
N ALA A 234 -16.67 3.34 -1.89
CA ALA A 234 -17.73 2.77 -2.71
C ALA A 234 -17.50 3.05 -4.22
N THR A 235 -16.61 3.97 -4.55
CA THR A 235 -16.33 4.43 -5.93
C THR A 235 -15.07 3.81 -6.51
N SER A 236 -14.24 3.17 -5.69
CA SER A 236 -12.99 2.52 -6.10
C SER A 236 -12.70 1.27 -5.28
N THR A 237 -11.90 0.36 -5.84
CA THR A 237 -11.49 -0.90 -5.19
C THR A 237 -10.08 -0.78 -4.63
N ASN A 238 -9.87 0.23 -3.79
CA ASN A 238 -8.55 0.56 -3.23
C ASN A 238 -8.01 -0.53 -2.29
N ASN A 239 -8.88 -1.34 -1.71
CA ASN A 239 -8.51 -2.49 -0.89
C ASN A 239 -7.56 -3.47 -1.61
N VAL A 240 -7.51 -3.44 -2.95
CA VAL A 240 -6.57 -4.21 -3.76
C VAL A 240 -5.12 -3.75 -3.58
N ILE A 241 -4.89 -2.45 -3.37
CA ILE A 241 -3.54 -1.86 -3.25
C ILE A 241 -2.86 -2.35 -1.96
N ASN A 242 -3.58 -2.38 -0.84
CA ASN A 242 -3.03 -2.93 0.42
C ASN A 242 -2.87 -4.46 0.39
N ALA A 243 -3.48 -5.15 -0.58
CA ALA A 243 -3.43 -6.61 -0.66
C ALA A 243 -2.22 -7.16 -1.44
N ILE A 244 -1.45 -6.30 -2.10
CA ILE A 244 -0.22 -6.69 -2.82
C ILE A 244 1.04 -6.62 -1.94
N LEU A 245 0.88 -6.33 -0.64
CA LEU A 245 1.94 -6.36 0.36
C LEU A 245 2.45 -7.80 0.60
N PRO A 246 3.70 -7.98 1.06
CA PRO A 246 4.68 -6.96 1.47
C PRO A 246 5.59 -6.45 0.33
N PHE A 247 6.15 -5.25 0.51
CA PHE A 247 7.26 -4.72 -0.29
C PHE A 247 8.60 -4.98 0.40
N ASP A 248 9.69 -5.08 -0.36
CA ASP A 248 11.05 -5.18 0.15
C ASP A 248 11.62 -3.80 0.51
N VAL A 249 11.05 -3.20 1.55
CA VAL A 249 11.39 -1.85 2.06
C VAL A 249 12.88 -1.68 2.38
N LYS A 250 13.57 -2.78 2.73
CA LYS A 250 15.02 -2.79 2.91
C LYS A 250 15.81 -2.46 1.65
N ASN A 251 15.23 -2.43 0.45
CA ASN A 251 15.93 -2.05 -0.77
C ASN A 251 15.53 -0.66 -1.29
N ILE A 252 14.89 0.15 -0.44
CA ILE A 252 14.59 1.54 -0.77
C ILE A 252 15.91 2.29 -0.97
N VAL A 253 16.03 2.93 -2.12
CA VAL A 253 17.16 3.80 -2.45
C VAL A 253 16.75 5.23 -2.22
N ARG A 254 17.74 6.10 -2.03
CA ARG A 254 17.52 7.54 -1.97
C ARG A 254 16.78 8.01 -3.22
N PHE A 255 15.81 8.90 -3.04
CA PHE A 255 15.03 9.43 -4.13
C PHE A 255 15.91 10.09 -5.19
N ASP A 256 15.55 9.81 -6.44
CA ASP A 256 16.09 10.45 -7.62
C ASP A 256 14.96 10.58 -8.65
N ALA A 257 14.73 11.79 -9.14
CA ALA A 257 13.69 12.05 -10.13
C ALA A 257 13.87 11.23 -11.42
N HIS A 258 15.10 10.78 -11.75
CA HIS A 258 15.34 9.94 -12.93
C HIS A 258 14.61 8.59 -12.86
N PHE A 259 14.24 8.10 -11.67
CA PHE A 259 13.42 6.89 -11.53
C PHE A 259 11.97 7.07 -12.00
N LEU A 260 11.44 8.30 -12.01
CA LEU A 260 10.09 8.55 -12.52
C LEU A 260 10.10 8.52 -14.06
N GLY A 261 11.10 9.16 -14.66
CA GLY A 261 11.30 9.21 -16.11
C GLY A 261 10.01 9.52 -16.89
N ASP A 262 9.91 8.99 -18.10
CA ASP A 262 8.69 9.11 -18.93
C ASP A 262 7.74 7.91 -18.78
N ASN A 263 8.19 6.82 -18.16
CA ASN A 263 7.48 5.54 -18.16
C ASN A 263 6.61 5.32 -16.91
N TYR A 264 6.85 6.10 -15.84
CA TYR A 264 6.20 5.93 -14.56
C TYR A 264 5.54 7.22 -14.12
N THR A 265 4.41 7.07 -13.43
CA THR A 265 3.70 8.20 -12.80
C THR A 265 3.81 8.07 -11.29
N SER A 266 3.71 9.16 -10.54
CA SER A 266 3.65 9.11 -9.07
C SER A 266 2.35 9.74 -8.56
N GLN A 267 1.79 9.14 -7.52
CA GLN A 267 0.73 9.75 -6.72
C GLN A 267 1.34 10.59 -5.60
N ARG A 268 0.58 11.57 -5.12
CA ARG A 268 1.04 12.54 -4.13
C ARG A 268 0.60 12.13 -2.71
N ARG A 269 1.49 12.32 -1.74
CA ARG A 269 1.16 12.27 -0.30
C ARG A 269 0.21 13.41 0.07
N ASP A 270 -0.83 13.09 0.81
CA ASP A 270 -1.78 14.10 1.33
C ASP A 270 -2.17 13.86 2.79
N MET A 271 -1.49 12.94 3.48
CA MET A 271 -1.60 12.72 4.93
C MET A 271 -0.44 13.35 5.69
N ASP A 272 -0.75 13.98 6.81
CA ASP A 272 0.23 14.45 7.80
C ASP A 272 0.64 13.32 8.75
N ILE A 273 1.70 13.54 9.54
CA ILE A 273 2.26 12.50 10.42
C ILE A 273 1.22 12.05 11.46
N ALA A 274 0.47 12.97 12.05
CA ALA A 274 -0.53 12.64 13.07
C ALA A 274 -1.63 11.68 12.56
N GLU A 275 -1.99 11.82 11.29
CA GLU A 275 -3.00 10.99 10.63
C GLU A 275 -2.43 9.60 10.32
N ALA A 276 -1.21 9.54 9.80
CA ALA A 276 -0.49 8.30 9.56
C ALA A 276 -0.17 7.55 10.87
N GLU A 277 0.15 8.25 11.96
CA GLU A 277 0.43 7.68 13.28
C GLU A 277 -0.78 6.95 13.85
N THR A 278 -1.99 7.47 13.61
CA THR A 278 -3.23 6.80 14.01
C THR A 278 -3.39 5.44 13.31
N ILE A 279 -3.03 5.37 12.02
CA ILE A 279 -3.06 4.13 11.25
C ILE A 279 -1.95 3.18 11.74
N ALA A 280 -0.74 3.70 11.92
CA ALA A 280 0.41 2.93 12.41
C ALA A 280 0.16 2.31 13.78
N ALA A 281 -0.48 3.03 14.71
CA ALA A 281 -0.83 2.51 16.04
C ALA A 281 -1.67 1.22 15.96
N GLY A 282 -2.61 1.13 15.02
CA GLY A 282 -3.40 -0.08 14.77
C GLY A 282 -2.56 -1.24 14.21
N HIS A 283 -1.59 -0.93 13.35
CA HIS A 283 -0.63 -1.91 12.83
C HIS A 283 0.35 -2.38 13.91
N PHE A 284 0.86 -1.48 14.76
CA PHE A 284 1.71 -1.80 15.91
C PHE A 284 1.01 -2.75 16.88
N LEU A 285 -0.27 -2.52 17.18
CA LEU A 285 -1.08 -3.47 17.96
C LEU A 285 -1.19 -4.85 17.28
N THR A 286 -1.29 -4.88 15.96
CA THR A 286 -1.34 -6.15 15.22
C THR A 286 -0.01 -6.91 15.31
N VAL A 287 1.12 -6.21 15.19
CA VAL A 287 2.46 -6.77 15.42
C VAL A 287 2.58 -7.28 16.87
N ALA A 288 2.16 -6.49 17.86
CA ALA A 288 2.18 -6.88 19.27
C ALA A 288 1.36 -8.13 19.57
N ARG A 289 0.18 -8.29 18.95
CA ARG A 289 -0.62 -9.53 19.05
C ARG A 289 0.11 -10.71 18.44
N GLY A 290 0.80 -10.51 17.31
CA GLY A 290 1.64 -11.51 16.66
C GLY A 290 2.75 -12.02 17.58
N ASP A 291 3.48 -11.09 18.21
CA ASP A 291 4.55 -11.40 19.16
C ASP A 291 4.06 -12.00 20.48
N ALA A 292 2.86 -11.63 20.91
CA ALA A 292 2.23 -12.24 22.08
C ALA A 292 1.75 -13.67 21.80
N ALA A 293 1.42 -14.03 20.55
CA ALA A 293 0.78 -15.30 20.20
C ALA A 293 1.57 -16.55 20.64
N PRO A 294 2.90 -16.63 20.49
CA PRO A 294 3.70 -17.73 21.04
C PRO A 294 3.59 -17.89 22.57
N THR A 295 3.40 -16.80 23.32
CA THR A 295 3.37 -16.77 24.80
C THR A 295 2.03 -17.24 25.40
N VAL A 296 1.03 -17.46 24.56
CA VAL A 296 -0.33 -17.84 24.96
C VAL A 296 -0.79 -19.18 24.36
N ARG A 297 0.13 -19.94 23.75
CA ARG A 297 -0.18 -21.25 23.13
C ARG A 297 -0.76 -22.29 24.10
N GLN A 298 -0.54 -22.12 25.40
CA GLN A 298 -1.09 -22.99 26.45
C GLN A 298 -2.62 -22.90 26.60
N TYR A 299 -3.26 -21.86 26.07
CA TYR A 299 -4.71 -21.70 26.06
C TYR A 299 -5.26 -22.31 24.76
N ASP A 300 -5.74 -23.55 24.83
CA ASP A 300 -6.10 -24.37 23.67
C ASP A 300 -7.35 -23.88 22.91
N ARG A 301 -8.19 -23.07 23.57
CA ARG A 301 -9.32 -22.36 22.95
C ARG A 301 -8.96 -20.94 22.51
N GLY A 302 -7.69 -20.56 22.62
CA GLY A 302 -7.17 -19.24 22.34
C GLY A 302 -7.35 -18.26 23.51
N VAL A 303 -6.86 -17.04 23.28
CA VAL A 303 -7.04 -15.90 24.18
C VAL A 303 -7.89 -14.87 23.47
N ARG A 304 -8.93 -14.39 24.15
CA ARG A 304 -9.72 -13.24 23.73
C ARG A 304 -9.18 -12.01 24.43
N TRP A 305 -8.55 -11.12 23.69
CA TRP A 305 -8.15 -9.80 24.18
C TRP A 305 -9.38 -8.93 24.40
N GLU A 306 -9.47 -8.29 25.56
CA GLU A 306 -10.60 -7.45 25.99
C GLU A 306 -10.21 -5.98 26.05
N ALA A 307 -8.96 -5.69 26.43
CA ALA A 307 -8.40 -4.35 26.42
C ALA A 307 -6.99 -4.40 25.82
N GLU A 308 -6.70 -3.42 24.98
CA GLU A 308 -5.43 -3.30 24.31
C GLU A 308 -5.00 -1.85 24.31
N GLN A 309 -3.75 -1.61 24.65
CA GLN A 309 -3.16 -0.28 24.71
C GLN A 309 -1.80 -0.34 24.03
N VAL A 310 -1.53 0.68 23.22
CA VAL A 310 -0.25 0.91 22.60
C VAL A 310 0.24 2.30 22.97
N ARG A 311 1.50 2.39 23.36
CA ARG A 311 2.20 3.63 23.64
C ARG A 311 3.42 3.67 22.73
N ILE A 312 3.49 4.73 21.94
CA ILE A 312 4.62 4.99 21.05
C ILE A 312 5.62 5.80 21.87
N ASP A 313 6.74 5.19 22.20
CA ASP A 313 7.79 5.79 23.03
C ASP A 313 8.69 6.67 22.18
N GLY A 314 8.98 6.20 20.97
CA GLY A 314 9.60 6.98 19.92
C GLY A 314 9.19 6.47 18.55
N ALA A 315 9.11 7.38 17.59
CA ALA A 315 8.83 7.07 16.19
C ALA A 315 9.74 7.88 15.28
N ARG A 316 10.17 7.28 14.16
CA ARG A 316 10.91 7.97 13.10
C ARG A 316 10.21 7.78 11.76
N TRP A 317 9.74 8.87 11.17
CA TRP A 317 8.97 8.86 9.92
C TRP A 317 9.83 9.24 8.71
N THR A 318 9.67 8.51 7.62
CA THR A 318 10.35 8.75 6.35
C THR A 318 9.37 8.61 5.18
N ALA A 319 9.37 9.53 4.23
CA ALA A 319 8.46 9.51 3.08
C ALA A 319 9.10 8.76 1.91
N VAL A 320 8.38 7.78 1.35
CA VAL A 320 8.91 6.89 0.30
C VAL A 320 7.89 6.63 -0.80
N LEU A 321 8.38 6.31 -2.00
CA LEU A 321 7.55 5.90 -3.14
C LEU A 321 7.70 4.40 -3.42
N LEU A 322 6.59 3.67 -3.46
CA LEU A 322 6.56 2.22 -3.72
C LEU A 322 5.99 1.90 -5.11
N PRO A 323 6.61 0.98 -5.86
CA PRO A 323 6.29 0.71 -7.26
C PRO A 323 5.12 -0.27 -7.40
N VAL A 324 4.07 0.16 -8.11
CA VAL A 324 2.88 -0.66 -8.38
C VAL A 324 2.52 -0.60 -9.86
N TRP A 325 2.30 -1.76 -10.47
CA TRP A 325 1.66 -1.82 -11.78
C TRP A 325 0.15 -1.82 -11.60
N LEU A 326 -0.54 -0.80 -12.13
CA LEU A 326 -1.97 -0.62 -11.98
C LEU A 326 -2.68 -0.72 -13.34
N TYR A 327 -3.76 -1.50 -13.36
CA TYR A 327 -4.75 -1.52 -14.42
C TYR A 327 -6.09 -1.06 -13.85
N GLY A 328 -6.71 -0.06 -14.48
CA GLY A 328 -8.00 0.49 -14.07
C GLY A 328 -9.09 0.20 -15.10
N PHE A 329 -10.26 -0.22 -14.63
CA PHE A 329 -11.48 -0.35 -15.44
C PHE A 329 -12.63 0.36 -14.74
N VAL A 330 -13.38 1.19 -15.47
CA VAL A 330 -14.52 1.93 -14.90
C VAL A 330 -15.81 1.22 -15.32
N GLU A 331 -16.59 0.75 -14.34
CA GLU A 331 -17.93 0.19 -14.53
C GLU A 331 -18.99 1.27 -14.25
N ASN A 332 -19.96 1.42 -15.15
CA ASN A 332 -21.18 2.18 -14.88
C ASN A 332 -22.26 1.28 -14.27
N ARG A 333 -22.39 1.31 -12.95
CA ARG A 333 -23.38 0.53 -12.21
C ARG A 333 -24.59 1.39 -11.87
N LYS A 334 -25.61 1.37 -12.73
CA LYS A 334 -26.90 2.08 -12.54
C LYS A 334 -26.72 3.58 -12.25
N GLY A 335 -25.83 4.25 -12.99
CA GLY A 335 -25.56 5.69 -12.83
C GLY A 335 -24.46 6.02 -11.81
N ARG A 336 -23.90 5.02 -11.11
CA ARG A 336 -22.69 5.19 -10.29
C ARG A 336 -21.47 4.62 -11.01
N MET A 337 -20.45 5.46 -11.19
CA MET A 337 -19.16 5.04 -11.73
C MET A 337 -18.35 4.37 -10.61
N VAL A 338 -17.88 3.15 -10.85
CA VAL A 338 -17.03 2.40 -9.92
C VAL A 338 -15.75 1.99 -10.64
N THR A 339 -14.60 2.30 -10.05
CA THR A 339 -13.29 1.97 -10.61
C THR A 339 -12.77 0.66 -10.01
N HIS A 340 -12.61 -0.33 -10.88
CA HIS A 340 -12.02 -1.62 -10.59
C HIS A 340 -10.52 -1.57 -10.87
N TYR A 341 -9.70 -1.85 -9.87
CA TYR A 341 -8.27 -1.93 -9.99
C TYR A 341 -7.79 -3.38 -10.00
N ILE A 342 -6.76 -3.63 -10.80
CA ILE A 342 -5.90 -4.80 -10.69
C ILE A 342 -4.50 -4.27 -10.48
N ALA A 343 -3.88 -4.66 -9.37
CA ALA A 343 -2.56 -4.23 -8.95
C ALA A 343 -1.58 -5.40 -8.99
N VAL A 344 -0.37 -5.14 -9.44
CA VAL A 344 0.77 -6.05 -9.31
C VAL A 344 1.88 -5.32 -8.55
N ASN A 345 2.41 -5.96 -7.52
CA ASN A 345 3.58 -5.48 -6.80
C ASN A 345 4.78 -5.40 -7.77
N GLY A 346 5.35 -4.19 -7.94
CA GLY A 346 6.47 -3.93 -8.84
C GLY A 346 7.79 -4.59 -8.43
N ARG A 347 7.82 -5.25 -7.28
CA ARG A 347 8.98 -5.96 -6.72
C ARG A 347 8.81 -7.47 -6.72
N THR A 348 7.69 -7.94 -6.17
CA THR A 348 7.44 -9.38 -5.94
C THR A 348 6.60 -10.04 -7.03
N GLY A 349 5.87 -9.27 -7.84
CA GLY A 349 4.90 -9.80 -8.80
C GLY A 349 3.58 -10.29 -8.16
N ALA A 350 3.42 -10.13 -6.83
CA ALA A 350 2.17 -10.43 -6.14
C ALA A 350 1.02 -9.64 -6.77
N THR A 351 -0.04 -10.34 -7.17
CA THR A 351 -1.13 -9.77 -7.96
C THR A 351 -2.45 -9.90 -7.22
N MET A 352 -3.17 -8.79 -7.11
CA MET A 352 -4.52 -8.77 -6.58
C MET A 352 -5.39 -7.85 -7.44
N GLY A 353 -6.69 -8.07 -7.47
CA GLY A 353 -7.56 -7.25 -8.30
C GLY A 353 -9.04 -7.50 -8.11
N SER A 354 -9.83 -6.51 -8.53
CA SER A 354 -11.28 -6.61 -8.64
C SER A 354 -11.66 -6.83 -10.10
N VAL A 355 -12.15 -8.03 -10.42
CA VAL A 355 -12.77 -8.31 -11.73
C VAL A 355 -14.28 -8.19 -11.57
N PRO A 356 -14.95 -7.25 -12.24
CA PRO A 356 -16.39 -7.05 -12.08
C PRO A 356 -17.15 -8.30 -12.54
N ILE A 357 -18.07 -8.77 -11.70
CA ILE A 357 -18.81 -10.02 -11.94
C ILE A 357 -20.14 -9.78 -12.64
N ASN A 358 -20.49 -10.65 -13.59
CA ASN A 358 -21.84 -10.71 -14.15
C ASN A 358 -22.77 -11.41 -13.14
N THR A 359 -23.42 -10.60 -12.30
CA THR A 359 -24.33 -11.08 -11.25
C THR A 359 -25.49 -11.94 -11.78
N ARG A 360 -25.99 -11.66 -13.00
CA ARG A 360 -27.05 -12.48 -13.62
C ARG A 360 -26.55 -13.87 -13.96
N LYS A 361 -25.38 -13.96 -14.59
CA LYS A 361 -24.76 -15.25 -14.96
C LYS A 361 -24.40 -16.06 -13.71
N ALA A 362 -23.85 -15.40 -12.69
CA ALA A 362 -23.54 -16.03 -11.40
C ALA A 362 -24.81 -16.55 -10.70
N ALA A 363 -25.89 -15.74 -10.67
CA ALA A 363 -27.16 -16.14 -10.08
C ALA A 363 -27.80 -17.32 -10.83
N MET A 364 -27.81 -17.31 -12.17
CA MET A 364 -28.35 -18.43 -12.96
C MET A 364 -27.63 -19.73 -12.68
N LEU A 365 -26.29 -19.70 -12.58
CA LEU A 365 -25.52 -20.90 -12.23
C LEU A 365 -25.82 -21.36 -10.80
N ALA A 366 -25.88 -20.44 -9.84
CA ALA A 366 -26.20 -20.76 -8.45
C ALA A 366 -27.59 -21.41 -8.32
N TRP A 367 -28.60 -20.84 -8.97
CA TRP A 367 -29.95 -21.42 -9.01
C TRP A 367 -29.99 -22.77 -9.73
N GLY A 368 -29.26 -22.91 -10.84
CA GLY A 368 -29.16 -24.18 -11.57
C GLY A 368 -28.57 -25.30 -10.71
N VAL A 369 -27.49 -25.02 -9.97
CA VAL A 369 -26.89 -25.97 -9.03
C VAL A 369 -27.86 -26.29 -7.88
N ALA A 370 -28.50 -25.28 -7.29
CA ALA A 370 -29.47 -25.49 -6.20
C ALA A 370 -30.66 -26.37 -6.63
N ILE A 371 -31.21 -26.13 -7.83
CA ILE A 371 -32.29 -26.95 -8.40
C ILE A 371 -31.79 -28.37 -8.65
N GLY A 372 -30.61 -28.54 -9.28
CA GLY A 372 -30.04 -29.86 -9.56
C GLY A 372 -29.81 -30.69 -8.30
N VAL A 373 -29.25 -30.10 -7.26
CA VAL A 373 -29.07 -30.76 -5.95
C VAL A 373 -30.41 -31.09 -5.31
N SER A 374 -31.39 -30.19 -5.37
CA SER A 374 -32.73 -30.42 -4.81
C SER A 374 -33.45 -31.58 -5.50
N LEU A 375 -33.35 -31.67 -6.83
CA LEU A 375 -33.95 -32.75 -7.63
C LEU A 375 -33.36 -34.13 -7.31
N ILE A 376 -32.13 -34.22 -6.80
CA ILE A 376 -31.51 -35.49 -6.40
C ILE A 376 -31.79 -35.79 -4.93
N THR A 377 -31.63 -34.80 -4.05
CA THR A 377 -31.71 -34.99 -2.60
C THR A 377 -33.13 -35.19 -2.10
N TRP A 378 -34.12 -34.50 -2.66
CA TRP A 378 -35.52 -34.64 -2.23
C TRP A 378 -36.07 -36.05 -2.50
N PRO A 379 -35.96 -36.64 -3.71
CA PRO A 379 -36.43 -38.00 -3.95
C PRO A 379 -35.73 -39.05 -3.07
N LEU A 380 -34.42 -38.90 -2.83
CA LEU A 380 -33.68 -39.78 -1.92
C LEU A 380 -34.17 -39.65 -0.48
N ALA A 381 -34.42 -38.43 -0.01
CA ALA A 381 -34.99 -38.20 1.32
C ALA A 381 -36.41 -38.79 1.44
N PHE A 382 -37.26 -38.62 0.43
CA PHE A 382 -38.59 -39.24 0.38
C PHE A 382 -38.50 -40.77 0.35
N ALA A 383 -37.59 -41.34 -0.43
CA ALA A 383 -37.38 -42.78 -0.50
C ALA A 383 -36.89 -43.35 0.85
N MET A 384 -36.00 -42.65 1.55
CA MET A 384 -35.57 -43.04 2.90
C MET A 384 -36.70 -42.93 3.93
N LEU A 385 -37.47 -41.84 3.91
CA LEU A 385 -38.63 -41.65 4.79
C LEU A 385 -39.74 -42.69 4.55
N ALA A 386 -39.90 -43.15 3.32
CA ALA A 386 -40.86 -44.20 2.98
C ALA A 386 -40.35 -45.61 3.37
N ALA A 387 -39.03 -45.79 3.55
CA ALA A 387 -38.41 -47.06 3.92
C ALA A 387 -38.19 -47.22 5.44
N SER A 388 -38.32 -46.13 6.21
CA SER A 388 -38.36 -46.10 7.67
C SER A 388 -39.79 -46.18 8.20
#